data_AF-A0A3C0T6S8-F1
#
_entry.id   AF-A0A3C0T6S8-F1
#
_cell.length_a   1.000
_cell.length_b   1.000
_cell.length_c   1.000
_cell.angle_alpha   90.00
_cell.angle_beta   90.00
_cell.angle_gamma   90.00
#
_symmetry.space_group_name_H-M   'P 1'
#
loop_
_entity.id
_entity.type
_entity.pdbx_description
1 polymer ?
#
loop_
_entity_poly.entity_id
_entity_poly.type
_entity_poly.pdbx_seq_one_letter_code
_entity_poly.pdbx_strand_id
1 'polypeptide(L)'
;MAAGYYEYSPFLFDRPGFEWTGEDVHVLREKAWPDFHHHSDPVYSGSLVDFLDDDVADAFALYGDWEQIAEQLQSVLDIGLPVSHVLPHPILEKAYEYDFLGECAGQLMPHFR
;
A
#
# COMPACT_ATOMS: atom_id res chain seq x y z
N MET A 1 0.14 -3.82 7.08
CA MET A 1 -0.69 -4.66 6.18
C MET A 1 -0.74 -3.98 4.81
N ALA A 2 0.18 -4.32 3.91
CA ALA A 2 0.16 -3.84 2.51
C ALA A 2 -0.84 -4.60 1.61
N ALA A 3 -1.80 -5.29 2.23
CA ALA A 3 -2.50 -6.41 1.64
C ALA A 3 -3.35 -6.06 0.42
N GLY A 4 -3.88 -4.85 0.30
CA GLY A 4 -4.73 -4.52 -0.85
C GLY A 4 -4.09 -3.63 -1.90
N TYR A 5 -2.77 -3.42 -1.87
CA TYR A 5 -2.05 -3.04 -3.09
C TYR A 5 -1.63 -4.25 -3.92
N TYR A 6 -1.75 -5.46 -3.37
CA TYR A 6 -1.65 -6.72 -4.11
C TYR A 6 -2.91 -6.96 -4.94
N GLU A 7 -3.32 -5.96 -5.74
CA GLU A 7 -4.47 -5.99 -6.65
C GLU A 7 -4.29 -7.10 -7.68
N TYR A 8 -4.47 -8.35 -7.27
CA TYR A 8 -4.48 -9.56 -8.06
C TYR A 8 -3.52 -9.62 -9.26
N SER A 9 -2.32 -9.05 -9.10
CA SER A 9 -1.42 -8.75 -10.22
C SER A 9 -0.01 -9.26 -9.92
N PRO A 10 0.23 -10.58 -10.01
CA PRO A 10 1.55 -11.17 -9.77
C PRO A 10 2.66 -10.52 -10.60
N PHE A 11 2.34 -10.00 -11.79
CA PHE A 11 3.31 -9.28 -12.64
C PHE A 11 3.92 -8.03 -11.97
N LEU A 12 3.31 -7.48 -10.91
CA LEU A 12 3.88 -6.38 -10.14
C LEU A 12 5.14 -6.80 -9.36
N PHE A 13 5.31 -8.10 -9.11
CA PHE A 13 6.45 -8.66 -8.37
C PHE A 13 7.69 -8.82 -9.25
N ASP A 14 7.50 -8.91 -10.58
CA ASP A 14 8.59 -9.15 -11.54
C ASP A 14 9.66 -8.06 -11.51
N ARG A 15 9.25 -6.78 -11.41
CA ARG A 15 10.17 -5.64 -11.41
C ARG A 15 11.01 -5.50 -10.13
N PRO A 16 10.42 -5.58 -8.93
CA PRO A 16 11.21 -5.60 -7.69
C PRO A 16 11.95 -6.92 -7.47
N GLY A 17 11.67 -7.95 -8.27
CA GLY A 17 12.36 -9.25 -8.20
C GLY A 17 11.82 -10.17 -7.10
N PHE A 18 10.57 -9.97 -6.70
CA PHE A 18 9.88 -10.85 -5.76
C PHE A 18 9.25 -12.05 -6.49
N GLU A 19 9.08 -13.15 -5.77
CA GLU A 19 8.38 -14.33 -6.26
C GLU A 19 7.05 -14.47 -5.53
N TRP A 20 5.98 -14.76 -6.28
CA TRP A 20 4.70 -15.11 -5.69
C TRP A 20 4.70 -16.59 -5.29
N THR A 21 4.88 -16.88 -4.01
CA THR A 21 5.04 -18.25 -3.48
C THR A 21 3.74 -18.85 -2.90
N GLY A 22 2.67 -18.05 -2.85
CA GLY A 22 1.39 -18.44 -2.25
C GLY A 22 0.40 -19.10 -3.20
N GLU A 23 -0.84 -19.20 -2.74
CA GLU A 23 -1.95 -19.71 -3.53
C GLU A 23 -2.22 -18.84 -4.76
N ASP A 24 -2.80 -19.43 -5.81
CA ASP A 24 -3.18 -18.69 -7.01
C ASP A 24 -4.06 -17.48 -6.66
N VAL A 25 -3.71 -16.35 -7.25
CA VAL A 25 -4.28 -15.04 -6.96
C VAL A 25 -5.80 -14.99 -7.22
N HIS A 26 -6.30 -15.74 -8.20
CA HIS A 26 -7.72 -15.83 -8.47
C HIS A 26 -8.48 -16.67 -7.43
N VAL A 27 -7.81 -17.62 -6.79
CA VAL A 27 -8.37 -18.38 -5.66
C VAL A 27 -8.43 -17.51 -4.40
N LEU A 28 -7.38 -16.72 -4.13
CA LEU A 28 -7.41 -15.74 -3.04
C LEU A 28 -8.53 -14.72 -3.22
N ARG A 29 -8.82 -14.31 -4.46
CA ARG A 29 -9.92 -13.38 -4.77
C ARG A 29 -11.28 -13.87 -4.30
N GLU A 30 -11.53 -15.18 -4.38
CA GLU A 30 -12.79 -15.76 -3.92
C GLU A 30 -12.92 -15.69 -2.39
N LYS A 31 -11.80 -15.67 -1.66
CA LYS A 31 -11.72 -15.59 -0.20
C LYS A 31 -11.74 -14.15 0.33
N ALA A 32 -11.34 -13.17 -0.48
CA ALA A 32 -11.15 -11.77 -0.10
C ALA A 32 -12.14 -10.81 -0.80
N TRP A 33 -13.39 -11.20 -1.00
CA TRP A 33 -14.37 -10.36 -1.71
C TRP A 33 -14.77 -9.10 -0.92
N PRO A 34 -14.90 -7.91 -1.55
CA PRO A 34 -14.64 -7.63 -2.98
C PRO A 34 -13.16 -7.43 -3.31
N ASP A 35 -12.36 -7.04 -2.34
CA ASP A 35 -10.89 -7.06 -2.35
C ASP A 35 -10.35 -7.06 -0.91
N PHE A 36 -9.03 -7.19 -0.75
CA PHE A 36 -8.37 -7.27 0.56
C PHE A 36 -8.64 -6.05 1.46
N HIS A 37 -8.71 -4.83 0.91
CA HIS A 37 -8.88 -3.59 1.67
C HIS A 37 -10.33 -3.31 2.05
N HIS A 38 -11.27 -3.69 1.19
CA HIS A 38 -12.70 -3.47 1.39
C HIS A 38 -13.41 -4.64 2.06
N HIS A 39 -12.69 -5.74 2.32
CA HIS A 39 -13.20 -6.88 3.07
C HIS A 39 -13.79 -6.44 4.41
N SER A 40 -14.89 -7.08 4.84
CA SER A 40 -15.55 -6.74 6.11
C SER A 40 -14.70 -7.06 7.33
N ASP A 41 -13.77 -8.00 7.18
CA ASP A 41 -12.75 -8.37 8.16
C ASP A 41 -11.35 -8.18 7.54
N PRO A 42 -10.73 -7.00 7.71
CA PRO A 42 -9.41 -6.71 7.15
C PRO A 42 -8.29 -7.57 7.74
N VAL A 43 -8.43 -8.04 8.98
CA VAL A 43 -7.44 -8.89 9.64
C VAL A 43 -7.41 -10.25 8.97
N TYR A 44 -8.59 -10.86 8.78
CA TYR A 44 -8.71 -12.11 8.03
C TYR A 44 -8.20 -11.95 6.59
N SER A 45 -8.63 -10.91 5.86
CA SER A 45 -8.22 -10.77 4.46
C SER A 45 -6.70 -10.60 4.34
N GLY A 46 -6.06 -9.83 5.22
CA GLY A 46 -4.60 -9.71 5.22
C GLY A 46 -3.88 -11.01 5.57
N SER A 47 -4.44 -11.84 6.45
CA SER A 47 -3.82 -13.14 6.79
C SER A 47 -3.72 -14.11 5.61
N LEU A 48 -4.53 -13.90 4.55
CA LEU A 48 -4.48 -14.71 3.33
C LEU A 48 -3.17 -14.50 2.54
N VAL A 49 -2.43 -13.43 2.82
CA VAL A 49 -1.15 -13.10 2.18
C VAL A 49 0.02 -13.13 3.17
N ASP A 50 -0.10 -13.81 4.31
CA ASP A 50 0.97 -13.98 5.32
C ASP A 50 2.21 -14.73 4.78
N PHE A 51 2.13 -15.31 3.58
CA PHE A 51 3.27 -15.91 2.89
C PHE A 51 4.19 -14.85 2.23
N LEU A 52 3.77 -13.59 2.19
CA LEU A 52 4.56 -12.46 1.72
C LEU A 52 5.37 -11.89 2.89
N ASP A 53 6.68 -11.73 2.68
CA ASP A 53 7.55 -11.09 3.65
C ASP A 53 7.28 -9.59 3.75
N ASP A 54 7.66 -8.98 4.89
CA ASP A 54 7.53 -7.55 5.15
C ASP A 54 8.22 -6.70 4.05
N ASP A 55 9.34 -7.18 3.50
CA ASP A 55 10.04 -6.51 2.38
C ASP A 55 9.14 -6.30 1.15
N VAL A 56 8.21 -7.22 0.89
CA VAL A 56 7.25 -7.09 -0.20
C VAL A 56 6.24 -6.00 0.15
N ALA A 57 5.76 -5.98 1.39
CA ALA A 57 4.82 -4.97 1.85
C ALA A 57 5.41 -3.56 1.79
N ASP A 58 6.68 -3.43 2.18
CA ASP A 58 7.43 -2.18 2.20
C ASP A 58 7.70 -1.62 0.79
N ALA A 59 7.75 -2.48 -0.23
CA ALA A 59 7.95 -2.05 -1.61
C ALA A 59 6.71 -1.35 -2.22
N PHE A 60 5.52 -1.54 -1.65
CA PHE A 60 4.26 -1.06 -2.22
C PHE A 60 3.49 -0.08 -1.32
N ALA A 61 3.98 0.20 -0.11
CA ALA A 61 3.31 1.11 0.82
C ALA A 61 4.30 2.04 1.50
N LEU A 62 3.84 3.25 1.82
CA LEU A 62 4.55 4.18 2.68
C LEU A 62 3.86 4.16 4.06
N TYR A 63 4.64 4.12 5.13
CA TYR A 63 4.09 4.03 6.49
C TYR A 63 4.98 4.73 7.52
N GLY A 64 4.41 5.01 8.69
CA GLY A 64 5.06 5.79 9.75
C GLY A 64 4.34 7.11 10.00
N ASP A 65 5.03 8.06 10.60
CA ASP A 65 4.55 9.43 10.72
C ASP A 65 4.76 10.23 9.42
N TRP A 66 4.34 11.50 9.43
CA TRP A 66 4.40 12.37 8.25
C TRP A 66 5.82 12.65 7.76
N GLU A 67 6.81 12.72 8.65
CA GLU A 67 8.21 12.94 8.29
C GLU A 67 8.77 11.69 7.61
N GLN A 68 8.53 10.52 8.20
CA GLN A 68 8.95 9.23 7.64
C GLN A 68 8.31 8.95 6.27
N ILE A 69 7.02 9.25 6.12
CA ILE A 69 6.32 9.11 4.83
C ILE A 69 6.90 10.08 3.80
N ALA A 70 7.26 11.30 4.20
CA ALA A 70 7.88 12.27 3.30
C ALA A 70 9.26 11.78 2.79
N GLU A 71 10.09 11.25 3.66
CA GLU A 71 11.41 10.69 3.31
C GLU A 71 11.29 9.51 2.33
N GLN A 72 10.35 8.60 2.57
CA GLN A 72 10.11 7.45 1.68
C GLN A 72 9.59 7.92 0.32
N LEU A 73 8.64 8.85 0.29
CA LEU A 73 8.12 9.41 -0.96
C LEU A 73 9.21 10.16 -1.74
N GLN A 74 10.06 10.95 -1.07
CA GLN A 74 11.18 11.62 -1.72
C GLN A 74 12.12 10.60 -2.37
N SER A 75 12.42 9.49 -1.67
CA SER A 75 13.25 8.40 -2.21
C SER A 75 12.66 7.79 -3.48
N VAL A 76 11.33 7.69 -3.58
CA VAL A 76 10.64 7.22 -4.80
C VAL A 76 10.73 8.25 -5.93
N LEU A 77 10.56 9.54 -5.63
CA LEU A 77 10.66 10.62 -6.61
C LEU A 77 12.07 10.76 -7.18
N ASP A 78 13.09 10.54 -6.34
CA ASP A 78 14.51 10.60 -6.71
C ASP A 78 14.94 9.51 -7.72
N ILE A 79 14.12 8.48 -7.94
CA ILE A 79 14.32 7.48 -9.00
C ILE A 79 14.25 8.12 -10.40
N GLY A 80 13.68 9.32 -10.53
CA GLY A 80 13.62 10.05 -11.79
C GLY A 80 12.51 9.55 -12.73
N LEU A 81 11.47 8.91 -12.17
CA LEU A 81 10.27 8.56 -12.91
C LEU A 81 9.52 9.85 -13.34
N PRO A 82 8.83 9.86 -14.49
CA PRO A 82 8.07 11.03 -14.96
C PRO A 82 6.75 11.19 -14.18
N VAL A 83 6.85 11.39 -12.87
CA VAL A 83 5.72 11.58 -11.96
C VAL A 83 5.26 13.02 -12.06
N SER A 84 4.02 13.22 -12.48
CA SER A 84 3.38 14.55 -12.52
C SER A 84 2.44 14.77 -11.34
N HIS A 85 1.89 13.68 -10.79
CA HIS A 85 0.92 13.71 -9.71
C HIS A 85 1.21 12.54 -8.76
N VAL A 86 1.12 12.82 -7.47
CA VAL A 86 1.12 11.82 -6.41
C VAL A 86 -0.28 11.85 -5.79
N LEU A 87 -0.91 10.68 -5.66
CA LEU A 87 -2.24 10.51 -5.09
C LEU A 87 -2.13 9.66 -3.83
N PRO A 88 -1.99 10.27 -2.63
CA PRO A 88 -1.97 9.51 -1.38
C PRO A 88 -3.33 8.84 -1.14
N HIS A 89 -3.33 7.55 -0.80
CA HIS A 89 -4.53 6.78 -0.51
C HIS A 89 -4.33 6.01 0.81
N PRO A 90 -4.92 6.46 1.92
CA PRO A 90 -4.70 5.86 3.22
C PRO A 90 -5.56 4.61 3.41
N ILE A 91 -5.03 3.64 4.15
CA ILE A 91 -5.80 2.53 4.70
C ILE A 91 -6.28 2.94 6.09
N LEU A 92 -7.54 3.37 6.18
CA LEU A 92 -8.15 3.86 7.42
C LEU A 92 -9.13 2.84 7.99
N GLU A 93 -9.13 2.69 9.31
CA GLU A 93 -10.21 1.99 10.00
C GLU A 93 -11.52 2.77 9.86
N LYS A 94 -12.63 2.08 9.55
CA LYS A 94 -13.95 2.68 9.30
C LYS A 94 -14.50 3.52 10.47
N ALA A 95 -13.93 3.39 11.67
CA ALA A 95 -14.42 4.02 12.88
C ALA A 95 -13.87 5.44 13.12
N TYR A 96 -12.88 5.89 12.36
CA TYR A 96 -12.23 7.18 12.59
C TYR A 96 -12.60 8.21 11.51
N GLU A 97 -13.16 9.34 11.94
CA GLU A 97 -13.19 10.55 11.11
C GLU A 97 -11.78 11.14 11.10
N TYR A 98 -11.07 10.92 10.00
CA TYR A 98 -9.71 11.40 9.80
C TYR A 98 -9.71 12.43 8.67
N ASP A 99 -9.26 13.66 8.96
CA ASP A 99 -9.09 14.69 7.92
C ASP A 99 -7.78 14.47 7.15
N PHE A 100 -7.74 13.37 6.40
CA PHE A 100 -6.55 12.96 5.67
C PHE A 100 -6.05 14.04 4.73
N LEU A 101 -6.96 14.72 4.03
CA LEU A 101 -6.60 15.76 3.07
C LEU A 101 -6.04 17.00 3.76
N GLY A 102 -6.66 17.42 4.88
CA GLY A 102 -6.14 18.52 5.69
C GLY A 102 -4.76 18.21 6.27
N GLU A 103 -4.55 16.99 6.77
CA GLU A 103 -3.25 16.57 7.30
C GLU A 103 -2.19 16.45 6.20
N CYS A 104 -2.50 15.83 5.05
CA CYS A 104 -1.57 15.82 3.93
C CYS A 104 -1.18 17.25 3.49
N ALA A 105 -2.13 18.18 3.43
CA ALA A 105 -1.85 19.56 3.08
C ALA A 105 -0.99 20.28 4.12
N GLY A 106 -1.22 20.03 5.40
CA GLY A 106 -0.54 20.69 6.52
C GLY A 106 0.80 20.06 6.93
N GLN A 107 0.95 18.76 6.74
CA GLN A 107 2.07 17.97 7.28
C GLN A 107 2.95 17.38 6.18
N LEU A 108 2.37 16.79 5.12
CA LEU A 108 3.14 16.10 4.08
C LEU A 108 3.66 17.06 2.99
N MET A 109 2.76 17.84 2.38
CA MET A 109 3.08 18.73 1.28
C MET A 109 4.22 19.75 1.56
N PRO A 110 4.39 20.28 2.78
CA PRO A 110 5.50 21.20 3.08
C PRO A 110 6.90 20.63 2.84
N HIS A 111 7.08 19.31 2.79
CA HIS A 111 8.38 18.68 2.56
C HIS A 111 8.84 18.74 1.08
N PHE A 112 7.94 19.00 0.13
CA PHE A 112 8.20 18.86 -1.32
C PHE A 112 8.19 20.19 -2.09
N ARG A 113 8.64 21.27 -1.45
CA ARG A 113 8.66 22.62 -2.03
C ARG A 113 9.91 22.93 -2.83
#